data_AF-A0A944X450-F1
#
_entry.id   AF-A0A944X450-F1
#
_cell.length_a   1.000
_cell.length_b   1.000
_cell.length_c   1.000
_cell.angle_alpha   90.00
_cell.angle_beta   90.00
_cell.angle_gamma   90.00
#
_symmetry.space_group_name_H-M   'P 1'
#
loop_
_entity.id
_entity.type
_entity.pdbx_description
1 polymer ?
#
loop_
_entity_poly.entity_id
_entity_poly.type
_entity_poly.pdbx_seq_one_letter_code
_entity_poly.pdbx_strand_id
1 'polypeptide(L)'
;MNITIDGQVVKVTPFDNNIIDIADRTKIVIPSVCYREKNSKGCCQACIVEIDGEQKFACATKPVAGMNVVVDRKDLKIIRRQRLLEYRKKIKNSISCE
;
A
#
# COMPACT_ATOMS: atom_id res chain seq x y z
N MET A 1 16.34 1.35 11.71
CA MET A 1 15.00 1.60 12.30
C MET A 1 14.14 0.38 12.07
N ASN A 2 13.20 0.09 12.97
CA ASN A 2 12.31 -1.07 12.85
C ASN A 2 10.85 -0.59 12.81
N ILE A 3 10.02 -1.32 12.07
CA ILE A 3 8.57 -1.19 12.06
C ILE A 3 7.93 -2.56 12.30
N THR A 4 6.66 -2.58 12.65
CA THR A 4 5.88 -3.81 12.80
C THR A 4 4.89 -3.88 11.66
N ILE A 5 4.82 -5.01 10.94
CA ILE A 5 3.79 -5.26 9.92
C ILE A 5 3.08 -6.57 10.26
N ASP A 6 1.77 -6.52 10.51
CA ASP A 6 0.95 -7.68 10.91
C ASP A 6 1.58 -8.48 12.08
N GLY A 7 2.14 -7.77 13.06
CA GLY A 7 2.83 -8.36 14.22
C GLY A 7 4.26 -8.83 13.95
N GLN A 8 4.76 -8.75 12.72
CA GLN A 8 6.15 -9.09 12.37
C GLN A 8 7.04 -7.86 12.45
N VAL A 9 8.14 -7.94 13.20
CA VAL A 9 9.13 -6.86 13.27
C VAL A 9 10.04 -6.90 12.04
N VAL A 10 10.06 -5.80 11.31
CA VAL A 10 10.82 -5.64 10.07
C VAL A 10 11.79 -4.48 10.21
N LYS A 11 13.08 -4.75 9.94
CA LYS A 11 14.12 -3.72 9.89
C LYS A 11 14.01 -2.95 8.58
N VAL A 12 13.86 -1.63 8.63
CA VAL A 12 13.87 -0.77 7.45
C VAL A 12 15.32 -0.51 7.02
N THR A 13 15.53 -0.58 5.71
CA THR A 13 16.81 -0.37 5.05
C THR A 13 16.84 0.97 4.30
N PRO A 14 18.02 1.52 3.95
CA PRO A 14 18.12 2.75 3.16
C PRO A 14 17.48 2.67 1.76
N PHE A 15 17.22 1.44 1.27
CA PHE A 15 16.59 1.20 -0.03
C PHE A 15 15.06 1.23 0.03
N ASP A 16 14.48 1.21 1.24
CA ASP A 16 13.02 1.20 1.44
C ASP A 16 12.49 2.63 1.43
N ASN A 17 11.87 3.08 0.33
CA ASN A 17 11.36 4.44 0.22
C ASN A 17 9.96 4.61 0.82
N ASN A 18 9.16 3.53 0.79
CA ASN A 18 7.80 3.50 1.32
C ASN A 18 7.43 2.12 1.86
N ILE A 19 6.20 1.99 2.36
CA ILE A 19 5.70 0.75 2.94
C ILE A 19 5.56 -0.39 1.90
N ILE A 20 5.35 -0.06 0.60
CA ILE A 20 5.28 -1.07 -0.47
C ILE A 20 6.62 -1.77 -0.66
N ASP A 21 7.72 -1.01 -0.67
CA ASP A 21 9.07 -1.57 -0.86
C ASP A 21 9.40 -2.56 0.28
N ILE A 22 9.03 -2.20 1.51
CA ILE A 22 9.21 -3.07 2.68
C ILE A 22 8.34 -4.33 2.56
N ALA A 23 7.06 -4.15 2.22
CA ALA A 23 6.11 -5.25 2.10
C ALA A 23 6.54 -6.27 1.02
N ASP A 24 7.09 -5.80 -0.11
CA ASP A 24 7.61 -6.65 -1.17
C ASP A 24 8.76 -7.53 -0.69
N ARG A 25 9.71 -6.96 0.04
CA ARG A 25 10.83 -7.71 0.63
C ARG A 25 10.36 -8.74 1.65
N THR A 26 9.33 -8.42 2.43
CA THR A 26 8.79 -9.32 3.46
C THR A 26 7.74 -10.29 2.93
N LYS A 27 7.53 -10.35 1.60
CA LYS A 27 6.52 -11.18 0.94
C LYS A 27 5.07 -10.87 1.36
N ILE A 28 4.83 -9.65 1.84
CA ILE A 28 3.52 -9.14 2.21
C ILE A 28 2.90 -8.48 0.97
N VAL A 29 1.77 -9.01 0.52
CA VAL A 29 1.16 -8.56 -0.74
C VAL A 29 0.27 -7.35 -0.50
N ILE A 30 0.75 -6.17 -0.88
CA ILE A 30 -0.05 -4.94 -0.96
C ILE A 30 -0.31 -4.61 -2.43
N PRO A 31 -1.58 -4.58 -2.88
CA PRO A 31 -1.90 -4.23 -4.26
C PRO A 31 -1.58 -2.76 -4.54
N SER A 32 -0.65 -2.53 -5.46
CA SER A 32 -0.07 -1.21 -5.75
C SER A 32 0.17 -1.01 -7.25
N VAL A 33 -0.81 -1.40 -8.08
CA VAL A 33 -0.71 -1.43 -9.55
C VAL A 33 -0.23 -0.10 -10.16
N CYS A 34 -0.84 1.04 -9.79
CA CYS A 34 -0.42 2.33 -10.34
C CYS A 34 1.02 2.69 -9.94
N TYR A 35 1.45 2.32 -8.73
CA TYR A 35 2.81 2.57 -8.26
C TYR A 35 3.83 1.70 -9.01
N ARG A 36 3.53 0.42 -9.24
CA ARG A 36 4.42 -0.52 -9.92
C ARG A 36 4.58 -0.24 -11.40
N GLU A 37 3.49 0.12 -12.07
CA GLU A 37 3.51 0.44 -13.50
C GLU A 37 4.10 1.83 -13.78
N LYS A 38 4.51 2.58 -12.73
CA LYS A 38 4.92 3.99 -12.80
C LYS A 38 3.88 4.91 -13.44
N ASN A 39 2.65 4.43 -13.54
CA ASN A 39 1.47 5.18 -13.95
C ASN A 39 1.04 6.13 -12.84
N SER A 40 0.23 7.15 -13.16
CA SER A 40 -0.24 8.23 -12.26
C SER A 40 -0.36 7.81 -10.79
N LYS A 41 0.67 8.16 -10.00
CA LYS A 41 0.81 7.73 -8.60
C LYS A 41 -0.41 8.19 -7.79
N GLY A 42 -0.98 7.28 -7.01
CA GLY A 42 -2.15 7.56 -6.16
C GLY A 42 -3.51 7.21 -6.78
N CYS A 43 -3.58 6.91 -8.09
CA CYS A 43 -4.87 6.69 -8.74
C CYS A 43 -5.61 5.42 -8.34
N CYS A 44 -4.90 4.29 -8.18
CA CYS A 44 -5.58 3.03 -7.90
C CYS A 44 -6.17 2.97 -6.50
N GLN A 45 -5.66 3.78 -5.57
CA GLN A 45 -6.02 3.83 -4.14
C GLN A 45 -6.05 2.46 -3.42
N ALA A 46 -5.56 1.39 -4.06
CA ALA A 46 -5.64 0.02 -3.58
C ALA A 46 -4.56 -0.30 -2.54
N CYS A 47 -3.56 0.55 -2.38
CA CYS A 47 -2.50 0.38 -1.40
C CYS A 47 -2.90 0.85 0.01
N ILE A 48 -4.19 0.98 0.30
CA ILE A 48 -4.68 1.37 1.62
C ILE A 48 -4.26 0.34 2.66
N VAL A 49 -3.71 0.79 3.78
CA VAL A 49 -3.27 0.01 4.94
C VAL A 49 -3.68 0.76 6.19
N GLU A 50 -3.71 0.09 7.33
CA GLU A 50 -3.82 0.79 8.59
C GLU A 50 -2.44 0.99 9.20
N ILE A 51 -2.19 2.18 9.71
CA ILE A 51 -0.92 2.58 10.31
C ILE A 51 -1.26 3.32 11.59
N ASP A 52 -0.82 2.78 12.73
CA ASP A 52 -1.04 3.36 14.06
C ASP A 52 -2.53 3.69 14.34
N GLY A 53 -3.45 2.87 13.81
CA GLY A 53 -4.90 3.04 13.96
C GLY A 53 -5.58 3.91 12.89
N GLU A 54 -4.83 4.49 11.95
CA GLU A 54 -5.37 5.31 10.86
C GLU A 54 -5.22 4.64 9.49
N GLN A 55 -6.23 4.77 8.63
CA GLN A 55 -6.14 4.30 7.25
C GLN A 55 -5.30 5.24 6.39
N LYS A 56 -4.15 4.75 5.89
CA LYS A 56 -3.20 5.49 5.07
C LYS A 56 -2.83 4.72 3.80
N PHE A 57 -2.22 5.42 2.84
CA PHE A 57 -1.77 4.80 1.59
C PHE A 57 -0.31 4.38 1.67
N ALA A 58 -0.05 3.08 1.54
CA ALA A 58 1.30 2.52 1.67
C ALA A 58 2.29 3.08 0.63
N CYS A 59 1.85 3.43 -0.58
CA CYS A 59 2.74 3.95 -1.64
C CYS A 59 3.20 5.40 -1.40
N ALA A 60 2.46 6.17 -0.59
CA ALA A 60 2.79 7.56 -0.26
C ALA A 60 3.39 7.71 1.13
N THR A 61 3.28 6.68 1.97
CA THR A 61 3.75 6.72 3.36
C THR A 61 5.21 6.31 3.45
N LYS A 62 6.04 7.20 3.99
CA LYS A 62 7.43 6.87 4.35
C LYS A 62 7.44 6.05 5.64
N PRO A 63 8.29 5.01 5.74
CA PRO A 63 8.42 4.25 6.97
C PRO A 63 9.01 5.14 8.06
N VAL A 64 8.47 5.05 9.28
CA VAL A 64 8.96 5.77 10.48
C VAL A 64 9.26 4.75 11.56
N ALA A 65 10.32 4.97 12.36
CA ALA A 65 10.69 4.05 13.43
C ALA A 65 9.52 3.85 14.42
N GLY A 66 9.24 2.60 14.79
CA GLY A 66 8.18 2.25 15.74
C GLY A 66 6.77 2.21 15.16
N MET A 67 6.60 2.48 13.87
CA MET A 67 5.31 2.41 13.17
C MET A 67 4.73 0.98 13.21
N ASN A 68 3.44 0.87 13.48
CA ASN A 68 2.69 -0.38 13.40
C ASN A 68 1.73 -0.38 12.20
N VAL A 69 1.98 -1.27 11.24
CA VAL A 69 1.23 -1.40 10.00
C VAL A 69 0.38 -2.67 10.04
N VAL A 70 -0.91 -2.53 9.76
CA VAL A 70 -1.82 -3.65 9.58
C VAL A 70 -2.21 -3.75 8.11
N VAL A 71 -1.88 -4.88 7.50
CA VAL A 71 -2.19 -5.19 6.11
C VAL A 71 -3.26 -6.26 6.05
N ASP A 72 -3.13 -7.34 6.83
CA ASP A 72 -4.06 -8.48 6.79
C ASP A 72 -5.31 -8.28 7.65
N ARG A 73 -6.20 -7.39 7.20
CA ARG A 73 -7.53 -7.19 7.80
C ARG A 73 -8.66 -7.37 6.78
N LYS A 74 -9.77 -7.99 7.21
CA LYS A 74 -10.89 -8.38 6.32
C LYS A 74 -11.54 -7.20 5.60
N ASP A 75 -11.83 -6.13 6.33
CA ASP A 75 -12.36 -4.86 5.81
C ASP A 75 -11.39 -4.20 4.82
N LEU A 76 -10.08 -4.14 5.13
CA LEU A 76 -9.07 -3.61 4.23
C LEU A 76 -9.04 -4.41 2.93
N LYS A 77 -9.08 -5.74 2.99
CA LYS A 77 -9.14 -6.59 1.78
C LYS A 77 -10.37 -6.28 0.91
N ILE A 78 -11.54 -6.05 1.52
CA ILE A 78 -12.77 -5.68 0.79
C ILE A 78 -12.58 -4.34 0.08
N ILE A 79 -12.10 -3.32 0.80
CA ILE A 79 -11.85 -1.98 0.25
C ILE A 79 -10.83 -2.04 -0.90
N ARG A 80 -9.73 -2.77 -0.73
CA ARG A 80 -8.70 -2.94 -1.77
C ARG A 80 -9.26 -3.60 -3.02
N ARG A 81 -10.07 -4.64 -2.87
CA ARG A 81 -10.72 -5.32 -4.00
C ARG A 81 -11.64 -4.37 -4.75
N GLN A 82 -12.47 -3.60 -4.03
CA GLN A 82 -13.38 -2.64 -4.64
C GLN A 82 -12.63 -1.56 -5.44
N ARG A 83 -11.60 -0.95 -4.85
CA ARG A 83 -10.79 0.07 -5.50
C ARG A 83 -10.05 -0.43 -6.74
N LEU A 84 -9.56 -1.67 -6.71
CA LEU A 84 -8.96 -2.31 -7.89
C LEU A 84 -9.97 -2.51 -9.03
N LEU A 85 -11.21 -2.91 -8.71
CA LEU A 85 -12.27 -3.07 -9.71
C LEU A 85 -12.63 -1.73 -10.35
N GLU A 86 -12.76 -0.69 -9.54
CA GLU A 86 -13.02 0.68 -10.01
C GLU A 86 -11.88 1.21 -10.88
N TYR A 87 -10.63 1.03 -10.45
CA TYR A 87 -9.45 1.40 -11.23
C TYR A 87 -9.41 0.71 -12.59
N ARG A 88 -9.71 -0.61 -12.63
CA ARG A 88 -9.80 -1.35 -13.90
C ARG A 88 -10.89 -0.82 -14.83
N LYS A 89 -12.05 -0.42 -14.28
CA LYS A 89 -13.12 0.22 -15.07
C LYS A 89 -12.68 1.57 -15.63
N LYS A 90 -12.00 2.40 -14.82
CA LYS A 90 -11.47 3.70 -15.24
C LYS A 90 -10.48 3.56 -16.41
N ILE A 91 -9.53 2.63 -16.32
CA ILE A 91 -8.58 2.35 -17.41
C ILE A 91 -9.32 1.92 -18.69
N LYS A 92 -10.29 0.99 -18.59
CA LYS A 92 -11.06 0.54 -19.76
C LYS A 92 -11.83 1.66 -20.44
N ASN A 93 -12.26 2.65 -19.67
CA ASN A 93 -13.00 3.81 -20.18
C ASN A 93 -12.06 4.97 -20.56
N SER A 94 -10.74 4.76 -20.60
CA SER A 94 -9.72 5.78 -20.88
C SER A 94 -9.84 7.04 -20.01
N ILE A 95 -10.38 6.89 -18.80
CA ILE A 95 -10.51 8.00 -17.85
C ILE A 95 -9.14 8.21 -17.20
N SER A 96 -8.52 9.36 -17.45
CA SER A 96 -7.28 9.74 -16.79
C SER A 96 -7.52 9.98 -15.31
N CYS A 97 -6.52 9.64 -14.51
CA CYS A 97 -6.50 9.95 -13.10
C CYS A 97 -6.18 11.43 -12.95
N GLU A 98 -7.21 12.25 -12.72
CA GLU A 98 -7.10 13.67 -12.35
C GLU A 98 -6.80 13.84 -10.85
#